data_AF-H5XEY4-F1
#
_entry.id   AF-H5XEY4-F1
#
_cell.length_a   1.000
_cell.length_b   1.000
_cell.length_c   1.000
_cell.angle_alpha   90.00
_cell.angle_beta   90.00
_cell.angle_gamma   90.00
#
_symmetry.space_group_name_H-M   'P 1'
#
loop_
_entity.id
_entity.type
_entity.pdbx_description
1 polymer ?
#
loop_
_entity_poly.entity_id
_entity_poly.type
_entity_poly.pdbx_seq_one_letter_code
_entity_poly.pdbx_strand_id
1 'polypeptide(L)'
;MNVRRAVLKAIADGSWYSYPEVRDYVAAEQGVPRDQVYRTIRGMYRKGVIERHGWPLPFDAEEDVRLIRLATPTRSTGGRS
;
A
#
# COMPACT_ATOMS: atom_id res chain seq x y z
N MET A 1 16.89 -4.69 -7.24
CA MET A 1 15.55 -4.05 -7.29
C MET A 1 15.01 -3.85 -5.87
N ASN A 2 14.27 -2.78 -5.60
CA ASN A 2 13.73 -2.51 -4.27
C ASN A 2 12.25 -2.13 -4.37
N VAL A 3 11.40 -3.17 -4.48
CA VAL A 3 9.94 -3.05 -4.61
C VAL A 3 9.34 -2.19 -3.49
N ARG A 4 9.83 -2.33 -2.25
CA ARG A 4 9.37 -1.51 -1.13
C ARG A 4 9.63 -0.02 -1.36
N ARG A 5 10.82 0.35 -1.83
CA ARG A 5 11.16 1.75 -2.12
C ARG A 5 10.31 2.31 -3.26
N ALA A 6 10.05 1.51 -4.30
CA ALA A 6 9.19 1.89 -5.41
C ALA A 6 7.74 2.14 -4.97
N VAL A 7 7.17 1.25 -4.14
CA VAL A 7 5.84 1.45 -3.53
C VAL A 7 5.81 2.76 -2.74
N LEU A 8 6.77 3.00 -1.86
CA LEU A 8 6.82 4.22 -1.04
C LEU A 8 6.92 5.49 -1.90
N LYS A 9 7.69 5.45 -3.00
CA LYS A 9 7.79 6.56 -3.96
C LYS A 9 6.46 6.81 -4.68
N ALA A 10 5.74 5.76 -5.04
CA ALA A 10 4.45 5.85 -5.74
C ALA A 10 3.34 6.50 -4.90
N ILE A 11 3.41 6.37 -3.57
CA ILE A 11 2.40 6.90 -2.63
C ILE A 11 2.95 8.01 -1.70
N ALA A 12 4.04 8.65 -2.11
CA ALA A 12 4.86 9.49 -1.24
C ALA A 12 4.15 10.74 -0.70
N ASP A 13 3.12 11.23 -1.39
CA ASP A 13 2.35 12.41 -0.98
C ASP A 13 1.34 12.11 0.17
N GLY A 14 1.14 10.83 0.51
CA GLY A 14 0.19 10.40 1.53
C GLY A 14 -1.28 10.38 1.09
N SER A 15 -1.57 10.66 -0.18
CA SER A 15 -2.90 10.55 -0.78
C SER A 15 -3.35 9.10 -0.87
N TRP A 16 -4.65 8.89 -1.07
CA TRP A 16 -5.20 7.58 -1.37
C TRP A 16 -4.98 7.23 -2.84
N TYR A 17 -4.40 6.07 -3.09
CA TYR A 17 -4.14 5.54 -4.43
C TYR A 17 -4.80 4.20 -4.63
N SER A 18 -5.24 3.93 -5.87
CA SER A 18 -5.72 2.63 -6.29
C SER A 18 -4.62 1.56 -6.13
N TYR A 19 -4.89 0.52 -5.34
CA TYR A 19 -3.98 -0.59 -5.15
C TYR A 19 -3.60 -1.29 -6.46
N PRO A 20 -4.54 -1.62 -7.38
CA PRO A 20 -4.20 -2.20 -8.67
C PRO A 20 -3.27 -1.32 -9.51
N GLU A 21 -3.51 -0.01 -9.54
CA GLU A 21 -2.67 0.93 -10.28
C GLU A 21 -1.25 0.97 -9.70
N VAL A 22 -1.11 1.09 -8.38
CA VAL A 22 0.20 1.07 -7.72
C VAL A 22 0.91 -0.27 -7.94
N ARG A 23 0.18 -1.39 -7.85
CA ARG A 23 0.73 -2.74 -8.09
C ARG A 23 1.30 -2.86 -9.50
N ASP A 24 0.52 -2.44 -10.49
CA ASP A 24 0.87 -2.57 -11.91
C ASP A 24 1.98 -1.59 -12.31
N TYR A 25 1.91 -0.35 -11.84
CA TYR A 25 2.98 0.64 -11.99
C TYR A 25 4.31 0.12 -11.43
N VAL A 26 4.32 -0.35 -10.18
CA VAL A 26 5.55 -0.84 -9.53
C VAL A 26 6.05 -2.12 -10.18
N ALA A 27 5.16 -3.03 -10.60
CA ALA A 27 5.53 -4.25 -11.31
C ALA A 27 6.26 -3.92 -12.63
N ALA A 28 5.72 -2.97 -13.40
CA ALA A 28 6.32 -2.49 -14.63
C ALA A 28 7.63 -1.72 -14.39
N GLU A 29 7.66 -0.75 -13.46
CA GLU A 29 8.85 0.06 -13.15
C GLU A 29 10.00 -0.80 -12.63
N GLN A 30 9.70 -1.82 -11.81
CA GLN A 30 10.73 -2.68 -11.23
C GLN A 30 11.04 -3.90 -12.08
N GLY A 31 10.25 -4.25 -13.10
CA GLY A 31 10.41 -5.49 -13.87
C GLY A 31 10.20 -6.76 -13.01
N VAL A 32 9.18 -6.76 -12.14
CA VAL A 32 8.87 -7.88 -11.23
C VAL A 32 7.44 -8.40 -11.44
N PRO A 33 7.14 -9.65 -11.08
CA PRO A 33 5.77 -10.17 -11.09
C PRO A 33 4.86 -9.39 -10.13
N ARG A 34 3.60 -9.18 -10.54
CA ARG A 34 2.53 -8.55 -9.72
C ARG A 34 2.41 -9.19 -8.33
N ASP A 35 2.57 -10.52 -8.23
CA ASP A 35 2.52 -11.27 -6.96
C ASP A 35 3.63 -10.86 -5.99
N GLN A 36 4.81 -10.49 -6.49
CA GLN A 36 5.90 -9.96 -5.65
C GLN A 36 5.54 -8.59 -5.07
N VAL A 37 4.89 -7.73 -5.85
CA VAL A 37 4.41 -6.42 -5.39
C VAL A 37 3.29 -6.59 -4.37
N TYR A 38 2.32 -7.47 -4.64
CA TYR A 38 1.29 -7.88 -3.69
C TYR A 38 1.87 -8.27 -2.32
N ARG A 39 2.83 -9.20 -2.31
CA ARG A 39 3.43 -9.70 -1.05
C ARG A 39 4.13 -8.58 -0.28
N THR A 40 4.75 -7.65 -1.01
CA THR A 40 5.43 -6.48 -0.43
C THR A 40 4.44 -5.53 0.22
N ILE A 41 3.39 -5.11 -0.51
CA ILE A 41 2.34 -4.21 -0.01
C ILE A 41 1.61 -4.85 1.19
N ARG A 42 1.27 -6.14 1.11
CA ARG A 42 0.68 -6.89 2.23
C ARG A 42 1.59 -6.89 3.47
N GLY A 43 2.89 -7.05 3.27
CA GLY A 43 3.89 -6.96 4.34
C GLY A 43 4.01 -5.56 4.94
N MET A 44 3.90 -4.51 4.12
CA MET A 44 3.90 -3.11 4.56
C MET A 44 2.66 -2.80 5.41
N TYR A 45 1.48 -3.24 4.96
CA TYR A 45 0.23 -3.10 5.71
C TYR A 45 0.30 -3.79 7.08
N ARG A 46 0.75 -5.06 7.12
CA ARG A 46 0.91 -5.80 8.37
C ARG A 46 1.86 -5.14 9.37
N LYS A 47 2.80 -4.34 8.88
CA LYS A 47 3.78 -3.59 9.68
C LYS A 47 3.31 -2.17 10.02
N GLY A 48 2.09 -1.78 9.65
CA GLY A 48 1.56 -0.43 9.87
C GLY A 48 2.27 0.65 9.06
N VAL A 49 2.95 0.30 7.96
CA VAL A 49 3.64 1.27 7.09
C VAL A 49 2.65 1.95 6.13
N ILE A 50 1.60 1.23 5.75
CA ILE A 50 0.52 1.72 4.89
C ILE A 50 -0.83 1.39 5.51
N GLU A 51 -1.81 2.22 5.22
CA GLU A 51 -3.21 1.98 5.54
C GLU A 51 -3.96 1.55 4.28
N ARG A 52 -5.11 0.89 4.46
CA ARG A 52 -5.94 0.42 3.36
C ARG A 52 -7.42 0.72 3.60
N HIS A 53 -8.15 1.07 2.54
CA HIS A 53 -9.60 1.27 2.54
C HIS A 53 -10.25 0.34 1.51
N GLY A 54 -11.51 -0.06 1.74
CA GLY A 54 -12.27 -0.94 0.82
C GLY A 54 -12.07 -2.44 1.07
N TRP A 55 -11.67 -2.81 2.30
CA TRP A 55 -11.46 -4.20 2.74
C TRP A 55 -12.53 -4.54 3.79
N PRO A 56 -13.36 -5.58 3.58
CA PRO A 56 -12.91 -6.97 3.64
C PRO A 56 -13.36 -7.82 2.44
N LEU A 57 -13.36 -7.23 1.24
CA LEU A 57 -13.65 -8.00 0.04
C LEU A 57 -12.54 -9.03 -0.22
N PRO A 58 -12.87 -10.27 -0.64
CA PRO A 58 -11.88 -11.24 -1.10
C PRO A 58 -11.05 -10.60 -2.22
N PHE A 59 -9.75 -10.96 -2.34
CA PHE A 59 -8.80 -10.28 -3.23
C PHE A 59 -9.23 -10.29 -4.71
N ASP A 60 -10.24 -11.08 -5.03
CA ASP A 60 -10.79 -11.46 -6.31
C ASP A 60 -12.15 -10.79 -6.60
N ALA A 61 -12.74 -10.07 -5.64
CA ALA A 61 -13.85 -9.15 -5.90
C ALA A 61 -13.34 -7.86 -6.55
N GLU A 62 -14.11 -7.32 -7.51
CA GLU A 62 -13.82 -6.13 -8.33
C GLU A 62 -12.78 -5.21 -7.68
N GLU A 63 -11.55 -5.25 -8.22
CA GLU A 63 -10.37 -4.67 -7.58
C GLU A 63 -10.44 -3.12 -7.45
N ASP A 64 -11.46 -2.50 -8.07
CA ASP A 64 -11.53 -1.07 -8.37
C ASP A 64 -11.72 -0.14 -7.16
N VAL A 65 -12.08 -0.65 -5.97
CA VAL A 65 -12.33 0.20 -4.78
C VAL A 65 -11.24 0.06 -3.70
N ARG A 66 -10.14 -0.62 -4.00
CA ARG A 66 -9.07 -0.83 -3.02
C ARG A 66 -8.09 0.33 -3.04
N LEU A 67 -8.06 1.08 -1.95
CA LEU A 67 -7.15 2.21 -1.81
C LEU A 67 -6.05 1.89 -0.80
N ILE A 68 -4.85 2.37 -1.07
CA ILE A 68 -3.71 2.37 -0.16
C ILE A 68 -3.12 3.77 -0.04
N ARG A 69 -2.57 4.08 1.12
CA ARG A 69 -1.79 5.29 1.37
C ARG A 69 -0.71 5.03 2.41
N LEU A 70 0.24 5.95 2.56
CA LEU A 70 1.14 5.93 3.71
C LEU A 70 0.34 5.99 5.01
N ALA A 71 0.69 5.14 5.96
CA ALA A 71 0.10 5.24 7.28
C ALA A 71 0.47 6.59 7.87
N THR A 72 -0.53 7.27 8.45
CA THR A 72 -0.22 8.52 9.15
C THR A 72 0.56 8.14 10.39
N PRO A 73 1.75 8.71 10.66
CA PRO A 73 2.40 8.50 11.94
C PRO A 73 1.41 8.92 13.01
N THR A 74 0.88 7.95 13.74
CA THR A 74 0.03 8.22 14.88
C THR A 74 0.93 8.99 15.82
N ARG A 75 0.73 10.32 15.90
CA ARG A 75 1.17 11.06 17.08
C ARG A 75 0.54 10.28 18.22
N SER A 76 1.36 9.57 18.97
CA SER A 76 0.97 9.04 20.26
C SER A 76 0.60 10.28 21.05
N THR A 77 -0.69 10.63 21.07
CA THR A 77 -1.23 11.53 22.07
C THR A 77 -1.00 10.78 23.36
N GLY A 78 0.12 11.09 24.02
CA GLY A 78 0.39 10.65 25.36
C GLY A 78 -0.81 11.06 26.18
N GLY A 79 -1.62 10.07 26.57
CA GLY A 79 -2.59 10.24 27.62
C GLY A 79 -1.83 10.62 28.87
N ARG A 80 -1.99 11.88 29.27
CA ARG A 80 -1.85 12.36 30.63
C ARG A 80 -2.67 13.64 30.76
N SER A 81 -3.94 13.43 31.11
CA SER A 81 -4.76 14.38 31.85
C SER A 81 -5.39 13.61 32.99
#